data_AF-A0A238DR50-F1
#
_entry.id   AF-A0A238DR50-F1
#
_cell.length_a   1.000
_cell.length_b   1.000
_cell.length_c   1.000
_cell.angle_alpha   90.00
_cell.angle_beta   90.00
_cell.angle_gamma   90.00
#
_symmetry.space_group_name_H-M   'P 1'
#
loop_
_entity.id
_entity.type
_entity.pdbx_description
1 polymer ?
#
loop_
_entity_poly.entity_id
_entity_poly.type
_entity_poly.pdbx_seq_one_letter_code
_entity_poly.pdbx_strand_id
1 'polypeptide(L)'
;MPAILAPQLRIALLRLSRNDQAKDLATRALRGLAGFARALKLKYQDIEVGLDFDPEPGLADNGDLENDLPDLFEAAGSAAREAGTALVLFLDELQYVHEEQLAALITALHRCAQRRLPVTMVGAGLPQLRGQMGLAKSYAERLFDFPQIGPLPDEAAKTAIVKPLHDQGVGIDDGALTAIVVETHGYPYFIQEWGKQAWDAASSSPITATDVEAASKISIAALDESFFRVRFDRLTPTEKRYMRAMAELGPGPHRSGDIADALGRNVTSLGPTRSQLIAKGMIWSPNHGDTAFTVPLFDAFMRRIMPGADWRS
;
A
#
# COMPACT_ATOMS: atom_id res chain seq x y z
N MET A 1 -2.39 -13.78 -5.04
CA MET A 1 -1.06 -13.50 -5.64
C MET A 1 -0.75 -14.33 -6.89
N PRO A 2 -0.81 -15.67 -6.91
CA PRO A 2 -0.35 -16.46 -8.07
C PRO A 2 -1.02 -16.08 -9.40
N ALA A 3 -2.33 -15.82 -9.37
CA ALA A 3 -3.13 -15.39 -10.52
C ALA A 3 -2.67 -14.05 -11.14
N ILE A 4 -2.11 -13.14 -10.34
CA ILE A 4 -1.61 -11.83 -10.82
C ILE A 4 -0.15 -11.96 -11.30
N LEU A 5 0.64 -12.78 -10.60
CA LEU A 5 2.06 -12.95 -10.88
C LEU A 5 2.32 -13.72 -12.17
N ALA A 6 1.60 -14.82 -12.40
CA ALA A 6 1.85 -15.72 -13.52
C ALA A 6 1.70 -15.05 -14.91
N PRO A 7 0.65 -14.24 -15.20
CA PRO A 7 0.56 -13.50 -16.45
C PRO A 7 1.72 -12.52 -16.69
N GLN A 8 2.18 -11.83 -15.64
CA GLN A 8 3.27 -10.87 -15.74
C GLN A 8 4.63 -11.55 -15.97
N LEU A 9 4.87 -12.67 -15.27
CA LEU A 9 6.03 -13.52 -15.52
C LEU A 9 6.04 -14.06 -16.94
N ARG A 10 4.88 -14.48 -17.48
CA ARG A 10 4.76 -14.91 -18.88
C ARG A 10 5.26 -13.83 -19.83
N ILE A 11 4.81 -12.59 -19.66
CA ILE A 11 5.22 -11.46 -20.51
C ILE A 11 6.74 -11.23 -20.41
N ALA A 12 7.30 -11.25 -19.20
CA ALA A 12 8.73 -11.08 -18.99
C ALA A 12 9.55 -12.21 -19.66
N LEU A 13 9.15 -13.47 -19.48
CA LEU A 13 9.82 -14.62 -20.06
C LEU A 13 9.71 -14.67 -21.59
N LEU A 14 8.57 -14.26 -22.17
CA LEU A 14 8.41 -14.12 -23.63
C LEU A 14 9.30 -13.02 -24.21
N ARG A 15 9.63 -11.98 -23.44
CA ARG A 15 10.63 -10.99 -23.86
C ARG A 15 12.04 -11.56 -23.79
N LEU A 16 12.35 -12.30 -22.72
CA LEU A 16 13.65 -12.98 -22.56
C LEU A 16 13.87 -14.05 -23.64
N SER A 17 12.83 -14.76 -24.09
CA SER A 17 12.96 -15.79 -25.14
C SER A 17 13.27 -15.24 -26.53
N ARG A 18 13.14 -13.91 -26.72
CA ARG A 18 13.59 -13.21 -27.93
C ARG A 18 15.08 -12.85 -27.90
N ASN A 19 15.74 -12.98 -26.75
CA ASN A 19 17.19 -12.85 -26.65
C ASN A 19 17.84 -14.18 -27.04
N ASP A 20 18.68 -14.17 -28.08
CA ASP A 20 19.30 -15.38 -28.61
C ASP A 20 20.13 -16.16 -27.59
N GLN A 21 20.78 -15.47 -26.64
CA GLN A 21 21.59 -16.10 -25.59
C GLN A 21 20.72 -16.79 -24.54
N ALA A 22 19.61 -16.17 -24.16
CA ALA A 22 18.73 -16.68 -23.11
C ALA A 22 17.58 -17.56 -23.62
N LYS A 23 17.42 -17.71 -24.94
CA LYS A 23 16.27 -18.34 -25.58
C LYS A 23 15.90 -19.68 -24.96
N ASP A 24 16.85 -20.59 -24.83
CA ASP A 24 16.60 -21.94 -24.32
C ASP A 24 16.21 -21.93 -22.83
N LEU A 25 16.88 -21.11 -22.01
CA LEU A 25 16.55 -20.95 -20.59
C LEU A 25 15.21 -20.26 -20.38
N ALA A 26 14.87 -19.27 -21.20
CA ALA A 26 13.59 -18.59 -21.16
C ALA A 26 12.45 -19.50 -21.60
N THR A 27 12.65 -20.32 -22.64
CA THR A 27 11.70 -21.36 -23.04
C THR A 27 11.51 -22.40 -21.94
N ARG A 28 12.59 -22.84 -21.29
CA ARG A 28 12.51 -23.73 -20.12
C ARG A 28 11.71 -23.10 -18.98
N ALA A 29 11.95 -21.82 -18.67
CA ALA A 29 11.18 -21.10 -17.66
C ALA A 29 9.69 -20.96 -18.04
N LEU A 30 9.37 -20.80 -19.33
CA LEU A 30 7.98 -20.79 -19.82
C LEU A 30 7.31 -22.16 -19.67
N ARG A 31 8.05 -23.27 -19.86
CA ARG A 31 7.56 -24.62 -19.54
C ARG A 31 7.31 -24.81 -18.06
N GLY A 32 8.22 -24.30 -17.21
CA GLY A 32 8.02 -24.26 -15.76
C GLY A 32 6.78 -23.44 -15.37
N LEU A 33 6.58 -22.28 -16.01
CA LEU A 33 5.39 -21.45 -15.80
C LEU A 33 4.10 -22.18 -16.23
N ALA A 34 4.16 -22.99 -17.29
CA ALA A 34 3.05 -23.82 -17.73
C ALA A 34 2.70 -24.91 -16.69
N GLY A 35 3.73 -25.56 -16.12
CA GLY A 35 3.58 -26.49 -15.00
C GLY A 35 2.95 -25.81 -13.79
N PHE A 36 3.50 -24.66 -13.39
CA PHE A 36 3.04 -23.85 -12.25
C PHE A 36 1.57 -23.46 -12.40
N ALA A 37 1.20 -22.89 -13.55
CA ALA A 37 -0.16 -22.47 -13.82
C ALA A 37 -1.13 -23.66 -13.81
N ARG A 38 -0.74 -24.80 -14.41
CA ARG A 38 -1.58 -26.00 -14.45
C ARG A 38 -1.78 -26.62 -13.06
N ALA A 39 -0.72 -26.81 -12.31
CA ALA A 39 -0.76 -27.44 -10.99
C ALA A 39 -1.53 -26.58 -9.98
N LEU A 40 -1.31 -25.27 -10.00
CA LEU A 40 -1.94 -24.34 -9.06
C LEU A 40 -3.36 -23.94 -9.44
N LYS A 41 -3.79 -24.07 -10.70
CA LYS A 41 -5.17 -23.78 -11.10
C LYS A 41 -6.21 -24.63 -10.36
N LEU A 42 -5.82 -25.81 -9.88
CA LEU A 42 -6.67 -26.65 -9.04
C LEU A 42 -6.95 -26.03 -7.66
N LYS A 43 -6.00 -25.26 -7.11
CA LYS A 43 -6.11 -24.59 -5.80
C LYS A 43 -6.54 -23.14 -5.91
N TYR A 44 -6.12 -22.43 -6.96
CA TYR A 44 -6.39 -21.02 -7.21
C TYR A 44 -7.14 -20.90 -8.52
N GLN A 45 -8.47 -20.90 -8.45
CA GLN A 45 -9.37 -20.98 -9.60
C GLN A 45 -9.26 -19.78 -10.57
N ASP A 46 -8.66 -18.68 -10.12
CA ASP A 46 -8.54 -17.42 -10.87
C ASP A 46 -7.28 -17.33 -11.74
N ILE A 47 -6.47 -18.40 -11.86
CA ILE A 47 -5.28 -18.40 -12.72
C ILE A 47 -5.71 -18.51 -14.19
N GLU A 48 -5.65 -17.37 -14.89
CA GLU A 48 -5.87 -17.26 -16.33
C GLU A 48 -4.57 -16.88 -17.05
N VAL A 49 -3.81 -17.90 -17.47
CA VAL A 49 -2.56 -17.72 -18.24
C VAL A 49 -2.60 -18.62 -19.47
N GLY A 50 -2.30 -18.04 -20.64
CA GLY A 50 -2.11 -18.80 -21.87
C GLY A 50 -0.88 -19.70 -21.76
N LEU A 51 -1.05 -21.00 -22.00
CA LEU A 51 0.05 -21.97 -22.03
C LEU A 51 0.66 -21.96 -23.42
N ASP A 52 1.82 -21.32 -23.59
CA ASP A 52 2.53 -21.28 -24.88
C ASP A 52 3.34 -22.55 -25.16
N PHE A 53 3.62 -23.34 -24.11
CA PHE A 53 4.45 -24.52 -24.14
C PHE A 53 3.88 -25.62 -23.23
N ASP A 54 4.23 -26.86 -23.53
CA ASP A 54 3.95 -27.99 -22.65
C ASP A 54 4.79 -27.92 -21.36
N PRO A 55 4.22 -28.25 -20.19
CA PRO A 55 4.96 -28.32 -18.94
C PRO A 55 6.17 -29.25 -18.99
N GLU A 56 7.26 -28.87 -18.34
CA GLU A 56 8.42 -29.75 -18.11
C GLU A 56 8.20 -30.53 -16.80
N PRO A 57 8.17 -31.88 -16.83
CA PRO A 57 7.96 -32.67 -15.62
C PRO A 57 9.01 -32.40 -14.55
N GLY A 58 8.56 -32.14 -13.31
CA GLY A 58 9.42 -31.85 -12.16
C GLY A 58 9.93 -30.41 -12.10
N LEU A 59 9.46 -29.51 -12.97
CA LEU A 59 9.79 -28.08 -12.92
C LEU A 59 8.54 -27.28 -12.54
N ALA A 60 8.47 -26.91 -11.25
CA ALA A 60 7.39 -26.09 -10.70
C ALA A 60 5.98 -26.65 -10.99
N ASP A 61 5.79 -27.97 -10.89
CA ASP A 61 4.57 -28.67 -11.29
C ASP A 61 3.92 -29.50 -10.16
N ASN A 62 4.32 -29.30 -8.90
CA ASN A 62 3.86 -30.14 -7.78
C ASN A 62 2.57 -29.64 -7.10
N GLY A 63 2.12 -28.42 -7.41
CA GLY A 63 0.90 -27.82 -6.86
C GLY A 63 1.07 -27.26 -5.46
N ASP A 64 2.30 -27.15 -4.97
CA ASP A 64 2.68 -26.51 -3.71
C ASP A 64 3.44 -25.21 -3.99
N LEU A 65 2.81 -24.09 -3.62
CA LEU A 65 3.32 -22.76 -3.92
C LEU A 65 4.69 -22.49 -3.27
N GLU A 66 4.96 -23.02 -2.07
CA GLU A 66 6.25 -22.82 -1.39
C GLU A 66 7.41 -23.51 -2.12
N ASN A 67 7.14 -24.53 -2.94
CA ASN A 67 8.14 -25.27 -3.69
C ASN A 67 8.19 -24.84 -5.16
N ASP A 68 7.04 -24.72 -5.80
CA ASP A 68 6.93 -24.38 -7.22
C ASP A 68 7.40 -22.95 -7.53
N LEU A 69 7.08 -21.99 -6.65
CA LEU A 69 7.43 -20.59 -6.89
C LEU A 69 8.95 -20.34 -6.88
N PRO A 70 9.73 -20.88 -5.91
CA PRO A 70 11.19 -20.85 -6.00
C PRO A 70 11.75 -21.45 -7.28
N ASP A 71 11.29 -22.64 -7.71
CA ASP A 71 11.81 -23.30 -8.91
C ASP A 71 11.53 -22.46 -10.18
N LEU A 72 10.34 -21.88 -10.26
CA LEU A 72 9.97 -20.95 -11.33
C LEU A 72 10.83 -19.69 -11.33
N PHE A 73 11.06 -19.08 -10.16
CA PHE A 73 11.90 -17.88 -10.04
C PHE A 73 13.36 -18.17 -10.38
N GLU A 74 13.86 -19.35 -10.04
CA GLU A 74 15.21 -19.76 -10.40
C GLU A 74 15.40 -19.95 -11.90
N ALA A 75 14.43 -20.58 -12.56
CA ALA A 75 14.42 -20.71 -14.01
C ALA A 75 14.37 -19.34 -14.69
N ALA A 76 13.48 -18.46 -14.23
CA ALA A 76 13.35 -17.10 -14.73
C ALA A 76 14.62 -16.25 -14.49
N GLY A 77 15.20 -16.33 -13.29
CA GLY A 77 16.43 -15.65 -12.93
C GLY A 77 17.64 -16.14 -13.72
N SER A 78 17.69 -17.43 -14.04
CA SER A 78 18.75 -18.00 -14.89
C SER A 78 18.64 -17.47 -16.31
N ALA A 79 17.43 -17.39 -16.87
CA ALA A 79 17.19 -16.77 -18.17
C ALA A 79 17.55 -15.27 -18.18
N ALA A 80 17.19 -14.53 -17.13
CA ALA A 80 17.55 -13.12 -17.01
C ALA A 80 19.07 -12.90 -16.96
N ARG A 81 19.79 -13.73 -16.19
CA ARG A 81 21.25 -13.69 -16.12
C ARG A 81 21.91 -13.96 -17.47
N GLU A 82 21.45 -14.99 -18.17
CA GLU A 82 21.98 -15.35 -19.50
C GLU A 82 21.73 -14.23 -20.53
N ALA A 83 20.60 -13.53 -20.41
CA ALA A 83 20.29 -12.36 -21.22
C ALA A 83 21.09 -11.10 -20.83
N GLY A 84 21.95 -11.14 -19.80
CA GLY A 84 22.68 -9.98 -19.30
C GLY A 84 21.78 -8.91 -18.66
N THR A 85 20.64 -9.31 -18.09
CA THR A 85 19.63 -8.40 -17.51
C THR A 85 19.14 -8.90 -16.14
N ALA A 86 18.13 -8.25 -15.58
CA ALA A 86 17.51 -8.59 -14.30
C ALA A 86 15.98 -8.72 -14.43
N LEU A 87 15.40 -9.57 -13.58
CA LEU A 87 13.96 -9.64 -13.35
C LEU A 87 13.62 -8.83 -12.10
N VAL A 88 12.86 -7.76 -12.27
CA VAL A 88 12.41 -6.89 -11.16
C VAL A 88 10.90 -6.98 -11.02
N LEU A 89 10.44 -7.38 -9.84
CA LEU A 89 9.03 -7.48 -9.50
C LEU A 89 8.59 -6.21 -8.75
N PHE A 90 7.58 -5.50 -9.25
CA PHE A 90 6.97 -4.38 -8.56
C PHE A 90 5.61 -4.79 -8.04
N LEU A 91 5.45 -4.88 -6.71
CA LEU A 91 4.25 -5.35 -6.06
C LEU A 91 3.70 -4.26 -5.14
N ASP A 92 2.49 -3.81 -5.42
CA ASP A 92 1.78 -2.82 -4.60
C ASP A 92 0.80 -3.52 -3.65
N GLU A 93 0.46 -2.84 -2.56
CA GLU A 93 -0.53 -3.27 -1.56
C GLU A 93 -0.28 -4.69 -0.99
N LEU A 94 0.98 -5.02 -0.73
CA LEU A 94 1.41 -6.35 -0.26
C LEU A 94 0.73 -6.80 1.04
N GLN A 95 0.21 -5.89 1.86
CA GLN A 95 -0.49 -6.24 3.10
C GLN A 95 -1.77 -7.06 2.89
N TYR A 96 -2.31 -7.10 1.66
CA TYR A 96 -3.47 -7.93 1.30
C TYR A 96 -3.08 -9.33 0.83
N VAL A 97 -1.79 -9.60 0.62
CA VAL A 97 -1.33 -10.94 0.27
C VAL A 97 -1.42 -11.84 1.50
N HIS A 98 -2.08 -12.99 1.34
CA HIS A 98 -2.18 -13.99 2.39
C HIS A 98 -0.80 -14.47 2.86
N GLU A 99 -0.68 -14.74 4.16
CA GLU A 99 0.59 -15.10 4.81
C GLU A 99 1.32 -16.26 4.13
N GLU A 100 0.61 -17.34 3.76
CA GLU A 100 1.18 -18.49 3.04
C GLU A 100 1.76 -18.11 1.67
N GLN A 101 1.10 -17.19 0.96
CA GLN A 101 1.56 -16.72 -0.35
C GLN A 101 2.79 -15.80 -0.20
N LEU A 102 2.78 -14.95 0.83
CA LEU A 102 3.89 -14.09 1.19
C LEU A 102 5.12 -14.92 1.61
N ALA A 103 4.91 -15.97 2.40
CA ALA A 103 5.91 -16.95 2.80
C ALA A 103 6.57 -17.63 1.59
N ALA A 104 5.78 -18.07 0.60
CA ALA A 104 6.29 -18.64 -0.63
C ALA A 104 7.11 -17.63 -1.45
N LEU A 105 6.63 -16.39 -1.57
CA LEU A 105 7.33 -15.31 -2.30
C LEU A 105 8.68 -14.99 -1.65
N ILE A 106 8.71 -14.85 -0.32
CA ILE A 106 9.95 -14.61 0.44
C ILE A 106 10.92 -15.78 0.25
N THR A 107 10.43 -17.01 0.28
CA THR A 107 11.25 -18.21 0.07
C THR A 107 11.87 -18.23 -1.34
N ALA A 108 11.10 -17.90 -2.37
CA ALA A 108 11.56 -17.85 -3.74
C ALA A 108 12.66 -16.79 -3.95
N LEU A 109 12.46 -15.59 -3.40
CA LEU A 109 13.44 -14.50 -3.44
C LEU A 109 14.71 -14.85 -2.66
N HIS A 110 14.57 -15.47 -1.49
CA HIS A 110 15.71 -15.94 -0.69
C HIS A 110 16.56 -16.95 -1.47
N ARG A 111 15.90 -17.90 -2.15
CA ARG A 111 16.59 -18.91 -2.96
C ARG A 111 17.33 -18.28 -4.14
N CYS A 112 16.73 -17.31 -4.82
CA CYS A 112 17.38 -16.54 -5.88
C CYS A 112 18.62 -15.79 -5.38
N ALA A 113 18.52 -15.15 -4.20
CA ALA A 113 19.65 -14.46 -3.59
C ALA A 113 20.81 -15.41 -3.24
N GLN A 114 20.52 -16.58 -2.67
CA GLN A 114 21.53 -17.61 -2.38
C GLN A 114 22.26 -18.08 -3.64
N ARG A 115 21.53 -18.22 -4.76
CA ARG A 115 22.08 -18.61 -6.07
C ARG A 115 22.65 -17.45 -6.88
N ARG A 116 22.66 -16.24 -6.32
CA ARG A 116 23.14 -15.01 -6.97
C ARG A 116 22.47 -14.79 -8.33
N LEU A 117 21.18 -15.06 -8.42
CA LEU A 117 20.37 -14.78 -9.61
C LEU A 117 19.93 -13.31 -9.59
N PRO A 118 19.87 -12.63 -10.75
CA PRO A 118 19.49 -11.22 -10.86
C PRO A 118 17.96 -11.07 -10.78
N VAL A 119 17.38 -11.51 -9.67
CA VAL A 119 15.94 -11.39 -9.37
C VAL A 119 15.80 -10.54 -8.12
N THR A 120 14.99 -9.49 -8.21
CA THR A 120 14.69 -8.63 -7.05
C THR A 120 13.24 -8.18 -7.05
N MET A 121 12.81 -7.60 -5.94
CA MET A 121 11.44 -7.13 -5.74
C MET A 121 11.46 -5.75 -5.07
N VAL A 122 10.60 -4.86 -5.55
CA VAL A 122 10.21 -3.63 -4.88
C VAL A 122 8.75 -3.78 -4.45
N GLY A 123 8.51 -3.73 -3.14
CA GLY A 123 7.21 -3.89 -2.54
C GLY A 123 6.72 -2.60 -1.90
N ALA A 124 5.43 -2.30 -2.03
CA ALA A 124 4.75 -1.25 -1.27
C ALA A 124 3.60 -1.83 -0.46
N GLY A 125 3.30 -1.19 0.67
CA GLY A 125 2.19 -1.58 1.52
C GLY A 125 2.13 -0.81 2.84
N LEU A 126 1.08 -1.08 3.62
CA LEU A 126 0.86 -0.41 4.90
C LEU A 126 1.96 -0.76 5.93
N PRO A 127 2.17 0.08 6.97
CA PRO A 127 3.26 -0.10 7.94
C PRO A 127 3.34 -1.47 8.62
N GLN A 128 2.20 -2.16 8.77
CA GLN A 128 2.15 -3.53 9.32
C GLN A 128 2.83 -4.60 8.47
N LEU A 129 3.11 -4.32 7.19
CA LEU A 129 3.72 -5.26 6.26
C LEU A 129 5.05 -5.81 6.78
N ARG A 130 5.86 -4.98 7.45
CA ARG A 130 7.13 -5.43 8.06
C ARG A 130 6.91 -6.58 9.05
N GLY A 131 5.92 -6.44 9.93
CA GLY A 131 5.55 -7.48 10.90
C GLY A 131 4.96 -8.72 10.23
N GLN A 132 4.10 -8.54 9.23
CA GLN A 132 3.53 -9.65 8.45
C GLN A 132 4.61 -10.46 7.74
N MET A 133 5.61 -9.81 7.14
CA MET A 133 6.73 -10.50 6.49
C MET A 133 7.61 -11.27 7.49
N GLY A 134 7.88 -10.69 8.66
CA GLY A 134 8.64 -11.36 9.73
C GLY A 134 7.91 -12.58 10.31
N LEU A 135 6.58 -12.51 10.45
CA LEU A 135 5.75 -13.65 10.84
C LEU A 135 5.75 -14.75 9.78
N ALA A 136 5.59 -14.37 8.50
CA ALA A 136 5.59 -15.31 7.39
C ALA A 136 6.92 -16.08 7.26
N LYS A 137 8.05 -15.38 7.40
CA LYS A 137 9.40 -15.99 7.51
C LYS A 137 10.30 -15.10 8.39
N SER A 138 10.81 -15.66 9.48
CA SER A 138 11.64 -14.93 10.45
C SER A 138 12.93 -14.30 9.88
N TYR A 139 13.44 -14.81 8.74
CA TYR A 139 14.61 -14.24 8.06
C TYR A 139 14.27 -13.09 7.10
N ALA A 140 12.99 -12.77 6.87
CA ALA A 140 12.57 -11.70 5.97
C ALA A 140 13.14 -10.34 6.37
N GLU A 141 13.22 -10.06 7.68
CA GLU A 141 13.79 -8.81 8.23
C GLU A 141 15.26 -8.58 7.86
N ARG A 142 15.99 -9.64 7.47
CA ARG A 142 17.38 -9.58 7.03
C ARG A 142 17.52 -9.65 5.50
N LEU A 143 16.44 -10.03 4.80
CA LEU A 143 16.42 -10.18 3.36
C LEU A 143 15.98 -8.90 2.64
N PHE A 144 15.16 -8.07 3.30
CA PHE A 144 14.57 -6.86 2.72
C PHE A 144 14.89 -5.62 3.55
N ASP A 145 15.01 -4.49 2.85
CA ASP A 145 14.98 -3.17 3.45
C ASP A 145 13.54 -2.67 3.53
N PHE A 146 13.18 -2.01 4.64
CA PHE A 146 11.84 -1.45 4.88
C PHE A 146 11.91 0.07 5.03
N PRO A 147 12.23 0.83 3.96
CA PRO A 147 12.20 2.28 4.01
C PRO A 147 10.77 2.78 4.25
N GLN A 148 10.59 3.68 5.22
CA GLN A 148 9.31 4.29 5.50
C GLN A 148 9.10 5.51 4.60
N ILE A 149 7.96 5.56 3.91
CA ILE A 149 7.51 6.73 3.14
C ILE A 149 6.39 7.40 3.95
N GLY A 150 6.68 8.59 4.48
CA GLY A 150 5.74 9.40 5.25
C GLY A 150 5.09 10.52 4.41
N PRO A 151 4.36 11.43 5.07
CA PRO A 151 3.93 12.69 4.47
C PRO A 151 5.11 13.50 3.92
N LEU A 152 4.84 14.37 2.94
CA LEU A 152 5.86 15.26 2.41
C LEU A 152 6.35 16.22 3.52
N PRO A 153 7.67 16.40 3.68
CA PRO A 153 8.20 17.49 4.48
C PRO A 153 7.71 18.84 3.96
N ASP A 154 7.59 19.83 4.83
CA ASP A 154 7.04 21.16 4.51
C ASP A 154 7.63 21.75 3.22
N GLU A 155 8.96 21.73 3.06
CA GLU A 155 9.60 22.28 1.85
C GLU A 155 9.25 21.52 0.56
N ALA A 156 9.07 20.20 0.64
CA ALA A 156 8.63 19.41 -0.50
C ALA A 156 7.15 19.65 -0.82
N ALA A 157 6.31 19.80 0.23
CA ALA A 157 4.90 20.16 0.08
C ALA A 157 4.73 21.55 -0.56
N LYS A 158 5.51 22.54 -0.10
CA LYS A 158 5.57 23.88 -0.71
C LYS A 158 5.97 23.81 -2.17
N THR A 159 7.03 23.07 -2.48
CA THR A 159 7.53 22.90 -3.86
C THR A 159 6.46 22.27 -4.76
N ALA A 160 5.70 21.30 -4.25
CA ALA A 160 4.63 20.64 -4.98
C ALA A 160 3.49 21.59 -5.38
N ILE A 161 3.30 22.70 -4.66
CA ILE A 161 2.30 23.74 -4.95
C ILE A 161 2.90 24.83 -5.83
N VAL A 162 4.06 25.38 -5.45
CA VAL A 162 4.68 26.54 -6.12
C VAL A 162 5.10 26.21 -7.55
N LYS A 163 5.67 25.03 -7.79
CA LYS A 163 6.17 24.65 -9.12
C LYS A 163 5.07 24.68 -10.19
N PRO A 164 3.94 23.97 -10.05
CA PRO A 164 2.89 24.01 -11.07
C PRO A 164 2.28 25.40 -11.24
N LEU A 165 2.16 26.20 -10.17
CA LEU A 165 1.69 27.59 -10.28
C LEU A 165 2.65 28.46 -11.11
N HIS A 166 3.94 28.38 -10.81
CA HIS A 166 4.98 29.12 -11.51
C HIS A 166 5.07 28.72 -12.99
N ASP A 167 4.93 27.43 -13.30
CA ASP A 167 4.88 26.93 -14.68
C ASP A 167 3.70 27.51 -15.49
N GLN A 168 2.67 28.03 -14.81
CA GLN A 168 1.53 28.76 -15.40
C GLN A 168 1.63 30.29 -15.23
N GLY A 169 2.75 30.81 -14.71
CA GLY A 169 2.93 32.24 -14.48
C GLY A 169 2.10 32.82 -13.32
N VAL A 170 1.65 31.97 -12.40
CA VAL A 170 0.84 32.35 -11.21
C VAL A 170 1.71 32.29 -9.95
N GLY A 171 1.55 33.29 -9.08
CA GLY A 171 2.18 33.34 -7.76
C GLY A 171 1.25 32.89 -6.64
N ILE A 172 1.81 32.66 -5.45
CA ILE A 172 1.08 32.39 -4.21
C ILE A 172 1.78 33.11 -3.06
N ASP A 173 1.00 33.68 -2.15
CA ASP A 173 1.52 34.35 -0.97
C ASP A 173 2.09 33.33 0.03
N ASP A 174 3.16 33.68 0.74
CA ASP A 174 3.80 32.80 1.74
C ASP A 174 2.83 32.35 2.85
N GLY A 175 1.90 33.23 3.24
CA GLY A 175 0.86 32.93 4.22
C GLY A 175 -0.15 31.90 3.71
N ALA A 176 -0.55 32.03 2.44
CA ALA A 176 -1.44 31.08 1.76
C ALA A 176 -0.77 29.71 1.62
N LEU A 177 0.50 29.71 1.20
CA LEU A 177 1.30 28.51 1.04
C LEU A 177 1.50 27.77 2.38
N THR A 178 1.82 28.50 3.45
CA THR A 178 1.95 27.95 4.80
C THR A 178 0.64 27.35 5.29
N ALA A 179 -0.49 28.04 5.06
CA ALA A 179 -1.80 27.54 5.44
C ALA A 179 -2.13 26.20 4.75
N ILE A 180 -1.86 26.06 3.45
CA ILE A 180 -2.08 24.80 2.73
C ILE A 180 -1.24 23.66 3.36
N VAL A 181 0.04 23.91 3.65
CA VAL A 181 0.92 22.89 4.24
C VAL A 181 0.39 22.44 5.61
N VAL A 182 -0.04 23.38 6.45
CA VAL A 182 -0.60 23.10 7.77
C VAL A 182 -1.88 22.27 7.68
N GLU A 183 -2.84 22.68 6.87
CA GLU A 183 -4.15 22.01 6.73
C GLU A 183 -4.01 20.59 6.15
N THR A 184 -3.09 20.42 5.19
CA THR A 184 -2.93 19.15 4.47
C THR A 184 -2.04 18.16 5.20
N HIS A 185 -1.31 18.61 6.24
CA HIS A 185 -0.32 17.81 6.98
C HIS A 185 0.70 17.10 6.07
N GLY A 186 1.06 17.72 4.94
CA GLY A 186 1.98 17.14 3.97
C GLY A 186 1.42 15.93 3.20
N TYR A 187 0.12 15.61 3.32
CA TYR A 187 -0.48 14.45 2.66
C TYR A 187 -0.67 14.74 1.15
N PRO A 188 -0.01 14.01 0.23
CA PRO A 188 0.05 14.39 -1.19
C PRO A 188 -1.32 14.61 -1.86
N TYR A 189 -2.30 13.75 -1.58
CA TYR A 189 -3.63 13.89 -2.15
C TYR A 189 -4.36 15.13 -1.60
N PHE A 190 -4.16 15.50 -0.33
CA PHE A 190 -4.77 16.71 0.24
C PHE A 190 -4.08 17.97 -0.29
N ILE A 191 -2.76 17.94 -0.49
CA ILE A 191 -2.03 19.04 -1.16
C ILE A 191 -2.61 19.28 -2.56
N GLN A 192 -2.89 18.22 -3.32
CA GLN A 192 -3.50 18.34 -4.64
C GLN A 192 -4.90 18.93 -4.57
N GLU A 193 -5.74 18.46 -3.64
CA GLU A 193 -7.10 18.98 -3.48
C GLU A 193 -7.09 20.46 -3.08
N TRP A 194 -6.31 20.85 -2.06
CA TRP A 194 -6.19 22.25 -1.65
C TRP A 194 -5.59 23.12 -2.75
N GLY A 195 -4.56 22.63 -3.46
CA GLY A 195 -3.95 23.35 -4.56
C GLY A 195 -4.94 23.63 -5.69
N LYS A 196 -5.75 22.63 -6.06
CA LYS A 196 -6.83 22.79 -7.04
C LYS A 196 -7.89 23.77 -6.56
N GLN A 197 -8.42 23.61 -5.34
CA GLN A 197 -9.49 24.46 -4.85
C GLN A 197 -9.02 25.91 -4.63
N ALA A 198 -7.76 26.11 -4.23
CA ALA A 198 -7.16 27.45 -4.12
C ALA A 198 -6.98 28.11 -5.48
N TRP A 199 -6.59 27.35 -6.50
CA TRP A 199 -6.55 27.82 -7.89
C TRP A 199 -7.94 28.25 -8.37
N ASP A 200 -8.96 27.42 -8.16
CA ASP A 200 -10.33 27.70 -8.61
C ASP A 200 -10.98 28.87 -7.85
N ALA A 201 -10.61 29.07 -6.57
CA ALA A 201 -11.10 30.18 -5.75
C ALA A 201 -10.44 31.53 -6.09
N ALA A 202 -9.18 31.51 -6.51
CA ALA A 202 -8.42 32.72 -6.78
C ALA A 202 -8.92 33.43 -8.05
N SER A 203 -9.31 34.70 -7.90
CA SER A 203 -9.75 35.53 -9.03
C SER A 203 -8.60 36.19 -9.80
N SER A 204 -7.41 36.26 -9.18
CA SER A 204 -6.21 36.84 -9.76
C SER A 204 -4.95 36.28 -9.09
N SER A 205 -3.79 36.48 -9.70
CA SER A 205 -2.49 36.17 -9.10
C SER A 205 -1.97 37.37 -8.28
N PRO A 206 -1.32 37.16 -7.13
CA PRO A 206 -1.05 35.87 -6.48
C PRO A 206 -2.27 35.27 -5.74
N ILE A 207 -2.26 33.96 -5.54
CA ILE A 207 -3.21 33.26 -4.66
C ILE A 207 -2.97 33.72 -3.21
N THR A 208 -4.03 34.19 -2.55
CA THR A 208 -3.96 34.80 -1.22
C THR A 208 -4.43 33.85 -0.12
N ALA A 209 -4.21 34.24 1.14
CA ALA A 209 -4.69 33.47 2.30
C ALA A 209 -6.23 33.39 2.33
N THR A 210 -6.93 34.41 1.83
CA THR A 210 -8.40 34.41 1.75
C THR A 210 -8.91 33.40 0.73
N ASP A 211 -8.22 33.25 -0.41
CA ASP A 211 -8.55 32.22 -1.41
C ASP A 211 -8.37 30.82 -0.81
N VAL A 212 -7.29 30.61 -0.06
CA VAL A 212 -7.03 29.34 0.64
C VAL A 212 -8.06 29.07 1.74
N GLU A 213 -8.52 30.07 2.49
CA GLU A 213 -9.58 29.88 3.48
C GLU A 213 -10.90 29.42 2.85
N ALA A 214 -11.27 30.02 1.70
CA ALA A 214 -12.43 29.60 0.93
C ALA A 214 -12.24 28.17 0.38
N ALA A 215 -11.06 27.89 -0.19
CA ALA A 215 -10.69 26.59 -0.71
C ALA A 215 -10.72 25.49 0.36
N SER A 216 -10.26 25.77 1.59
CA SER A 216 -10.28 24.83 2.71
C SER A 216 -11.70 24.37 3.05
N LYS A 217 -12.68 25.29 3.06
CA LYS A 217 -14.08 24.95 3.34
C LYS A 217 -14.64 23.98 2.28
N ILE A 218 -14.34 24.24 1.01
CA ILE A 218 -14.77 23.40 -0.11
C ILE A 218 -14.04 22.05 -0.08
N SER A 219 -12.73 22.06 0.15
CA SER A 219 -11.89 20.85 0.19
C SER A 219 -12.33 19.91 1.29
N ILE A 220 -12.60 20.42 2.50
CA ILE A 220 -13.09 19.62 3.63
C ILE A 220 -14.45 18.99 3.29
N ALA A 221 -15.39 19.75 2.72
CA ALA A 221 -16.70 19.22 2.33
C ALA A 221 -16.56 18.12 1.26
N ALA A 222 -15.72 18.35 0.24
CA ALA A 222 -15.46 17.36 -0.81
C ALA A 222 -14.81 16.09 -0.26
N LEU A 223 -13.81 16.21 0.63
CA LEU A 223 -13.20 15.06 1.30
C LEU A 223 -14.19 14.32 2.18
N ASP A 224 -15.03 15.03 2.93
CA ASP A 224 -16.06 14.44 3.78
C ASP A 224 -17.02 13.58 2.96
N GLU A 225 -17.51 14.08 1.83
CA GLU A 225 -18.48 13.39 0.97
C GLU A 225 -17.89 12.23 0.16
N SER A 226 -16.66 12.34 -0.31
CA SER A 226 -16.08 11.38 -1.26
C SER A 226 -15.00 10.48 -0.66
N PHE A 227 -14.06 11.04 0.10
CA PHE A 227 -12.87 10.33 0.56
C PHE A 227 -13.11 9.66 1.92
N PHE A 228 -13.62 10.41 2.89
CA PHE A 228 -13.87 9.89 4.24
C PHE A 228 -15.15 9.08 4.31
N ARG A 229 -16.25 9.55 3.70
CA ARG A 229 -17.55 8.85 3.72
C ARG A 229 -17.46 7.43 3.19
N VAL A 230 -16.79 7.22 2.06
CA VAL A 230 -16.67 5.89 1.44
C VAL A 230 -15.94 4.90 2.37
N ARG A 231 -14.97 5.37 3.16
CA ARG A 231 -14.29 4.53 4.16
C ARG A 231 -15.16 4.30 5.39
N PHE A 232 -15.81 5.36 5.87
CA PHE A 232 -16.71 5.31 7.02
C PHE A 232 -17.90 4.36 6.81
N ASP A 233 -18.49 4.34 5.62
CA ASP A 233 -19.66 3.53 5.32
C ASP A 233 -19.36 2.02 5.30
N ARG A 234 -18.08 1.62 5.19
CA ARG A 234 -17.62 0.23 5.30
C ARG A 234 -17.46 -0.25 6.75
N LEU A 235 -17.66 0.64 7.73
CA LEU A 235 -17.47 0.35 9.15
C LEU A 235 -18.77 -0.11 9.80
N THR A 236 -18.65 -1.12 10.64
CA THR A 236 -19.70 -1.55 11.56
C THR A 236 -19.94 -0.47 12.63
N PRO A 237 -21.10 -0.48 13.31
CA PRO A 237 -21.38 0.47 14.39
C PRO A 237 -20.32 0.49 15.49
N THR A 238 -19.76 -0.67 15.85
CA THR A 238 -18.72 -0.77 16.89
C THR A 238 -17.40 -0.17 16.43
N GLU A 239 -17.01 -0.38 15.17
CA GLU A 239 -15.82 0.23 14.58
C GLU A 239 -15.94 1.76 14.50
N LYS A 240 -17.12 2.27 14.10
CA LYS A 240 -17.42 3.71 14.09
C LYS A 240 -17.27 4.34 15.47
N ARG A 241 -17.82 3.71 16.51
CA ARG A 241 -17.64 4.17 17.91
C ARG A 241 -16.18 4.16 18.34
N TYR A 242 -15.41 3.13 17.99
CA TYR A 242 -13.98 3.06 18.32
C TYR A 242 -13.20 4.22 17.71
N MET A 243 -13.40 4.48 16.41
CA MET A 243 -12.77 5.62 15.73
C MET A 243 -13.26 6.96 16.28
N ARG A 244 -14.52 7.07 16.68
CA ARG A 244 -15.05 8.30 17.29
C ARG A 244 -14.45 8.55 18.68
N ALA A 245 -14.20 7.49 19.46
CA ALA A 245 -13.49 7.58 20.73
C ALA A 245 -12.04 8.04 20.52
N MET A 246 -11.32 7.49 19.54
CA MET A 246 -9.99 8.00 19.17
C MET A 246 -10.04 9.49 18.80
N ALA A 247 -11.04 9.91 18.04
CA ALA A 247 -11.20 11.31 17.66
C ALA A 247 -11.52 12.24 18.84
N GLU A 248 -12.07 11.72 19.95
CA GLU A 248 -12.31 12.49 21.18
C GLU A 248 -11.00 12.79 21.93
N LEU A 249 -10.03 11.88 21.86
CA LEU A 249 -8.74 12.03 22.52
C LEU A 249 -7.82 13.05 21.82
N GLY A 250 -8.22 13.52 20.63
CA GLY A 250 -7.48 14.53 19.86
C GLY A 250 -6.59 13.94 18.77
N PRO A 251 -5.72 14.76 18.16
CA PRO A 251 -4.82 14.32 17.10
C PRO A 251 -3.68 13.44 17.63
N GLY A 252 -3.17 12.55 16.78
CA GLY A 252 -1.99 11.73 17.08
C GLY A 252 -2.29 10.30 17.53
N PRO A 253 -1.24 9.54 17.92
CA PRO A 253 -1.38 8.19 18.43
C PRO A 253 -1.93 8.16 19.86
N HIS A 254 -2.81 7.21 20.13
CA HIS A 254 -3.47 7.03 21.43
C HIS A 254 -3.19 5.63 21.98
N ARG A 255 -3.03 5.52 23.31
CA ARG A 255 -2.87 4.21 23.95
C ARG A 255 -4.18 3.45 23.90
N SER A 256 -4.09 2.14 23.77
CA SER A 256 -5.27 1.26 23.79
C SER A 256 -6.08 1.37 25.09
N GLY A 257 -5.42 1.72 26.20
CA GLY A 257 -6.06 2.04 27.49
C GLY A 257 -6.97 3.25 27.40
N ASP A 258 -6.44 4.38 26.94
CA ASP A 258 -7.17 5.65 26.84
C ASP A 258 -8.40 5.53 25.93
N ILE A 259 -8.28 4.79 24.83
CA ILE A 259 -9.41 4.50 23.93
C ILE A 259 -10.48 3.67 24.63
N ALA A 260 -10.07 2.70 25.45
CA ALA A 260 -10.99 1.83 26.18
C ALA A 260 -11.72 2.59 27.30
N ASP A 261 -11.01 3.47 28.00
CA ASP A 261 -11.59 4.37 29.00
C ASP A 261 -12.61 5.32 28.38
N ALA A 262 -12.29 5.91 27.22
CA ALA A 262 -13.23 6.75 26.47
C ALA A 262 -14.49 6.00 26.00
N LEU A 263 -14.41 4.68 25.82
CA LEU A 263 -15.53 3.80 25.47
C LEU A 263 -16.23 3.17 26.68
N GLY A 264 -15.69 3.32 27.89
CA GLY A 264 -16.18 2.62 29.09
C GLY A 264 -16.12 1.09 28.97
N ARG A 265 -15.13 0.54 28.26
CA ARG A 265 -14.98 -0.90 27.99
C ARG A 265 -13.64 -1.43 28.45
N ASN A 266 -13.54 -2.74 28.67
CA ASN A 266 -12.26 -3.38 28.95
C ASN A 266 -11.38 -3.39 27.69
N VAL A 267 -10.11 -2.97 27.80
CA VAL A 267 -9.12 -2.96 26.72
C VAL A 267 -9.07 -4.30 25.97
N THR A 268 -9.10 -5.44 26.68
CA THR A 268 -8.99 -6.77 26.07
C THR A 268 -10.18 -7.09 25.17
N SER A 269 -11.36 -6.53 25.45
CA SER A 269 -12.57 -6.71 24.63
C SER A 269 -12.52 -5.96 23.30
N LEU A 270 -11.61 -4.99 23.16
CA LEU A 270 -11.49 -4.15 21.96
C LEU A 270 -10.48 -4.69 20.94
N GLY A 271 -9.72 -5.73 21.29
CA GLY A 271 -8.73 -6.37 20.42
C GLY A 271 -9.28 -6.73 19.04
N PRO A 272 -10.40 -7.46 18.92
CA PRO A 272 -10.99 -7.81 17.63
C PRO A 272 -11.37 -6.59 16.77
N THR A 273 -12.01 -5.58 17.36
CA THR A 273 -12.40 -4.34 16.66
C THR A 273 -11.17 -3.60 16.14
N ARG A 274 -10.13 -3.48 16.98
CA ARG A 274 -8.86 -2.87 16.60
C ARG A 274 -8.21 -3.61 15.43
N SER A 275 -8.14 -4.94 15.48
CA SER A 275 -7.57 -5.75 14.40
C SER A 275 -8.34 -5.60 13.08
N GLN A 276 -9.68 -5.53 13.13
CA GLN A 276 -10.51 -5.30 11.95
C GLN A 276 -10.28 -3.91 11.34
N LEU A 277 -10.16 -2.87 12.17
CA LEU A 277 -9.84 -1.51 11.71
C LEU A 277 -8.44 -1.41 11.09
N ILE A 278 -7.45 -2.13 11.64
CA ILE A 278 -6.10 -2.25 11.05
C ILE A 278 -6.16 -2.96 9.69
N ALA A 279 -6.91 -4.06 9.59
CA ALA A 279 -7.08 -4.79 8.35
C ALA A 279 -7.78 -3.94 7.27
N LYS A 280 -8.73 -3.09 7.67
CA LYS A 280 -9.40 -2.11 6.79
C LYS A 280 -8.52 -0.88 6.47
N GLY A 281 -7.33 -0.77 7.06
CA GLY A 281 -6.42 0.36 6.86
C GLY A 281 -6.97 1.68 7.41
N MET A 282 -7.84 1.64 8.43
CA MET A 282 -8.39 2.84 9.07
C MET A 282 -7.47 3.39 10.15
N ILE A 283 -6.80 2.48 10.84
CA ILE A 283 -5.85 2.76 11.92
C ILE A 283 -4.62 1.88 11.75
N TRP A 284 -3.53 2.26 12.41
CA TRP A 284 -2.31 1.47 12.47
C TRP A 284 -1.64 1.62 13.84
N SER A 285 -0.66 0.75 14.14
CA SER A 285 0.06 0.70 15.41
C SER A 285 1.48 1.25 15.24
N PRO A 286 1.75 2.53 15.56
CA PRO A 286 3.11 3.09 15.47
C PRO A 286 4.08 2.46 16.46
N ASN A 287 3.62 2.25 17.68
CA ASN A 287 4.33 1.54 18.73
C ASN A 287 3.45 0.42 19.29
N HIS A 288 4.04 -0.45 20.11
CA HIS A 288 3.28 -1.47 20.83
C HIS A 288 2.28 -0.81 21.79
N GLY A 289 0.99 -1.12 21.61
CA GLY A 289 -0.09 -0.58 22.45
C GLY A 289 -0.70 0.75 21.97
N ASP A 290 -0.03 1.46 21.07
CA ASP A 290 -0.50 2.71 20.48
C ASP A 290 -1.33 2.46 19.22
N THR A 291 -2.22 3.40 18.91
CA THR A 291 -3.10 3.37 17.74
C THR A 291 -3.28 4.77 17.18
N ALA A 292 -3.04 4.94 15.87
CA ALA A 292 -3.23 6.21 15.16
C ALA A 292 -4.08 6.01 13.91
N PHE A 293 -4.75 7.06 13.43
CA PHE A 293 -5.37 7.04 12.11
C PHE A 293 -4.31 6.90 11.02
N THR A 294 -4.65 6.21 9.93
CA THR A 294 -3.77 6.06 8.75
C THR A 294 -3.74 7.29 7.87
N VAL A 295 -4.79 8.11 7.91
CA VAL A 295 -4.92 9.33 7.11
C VAL A 295 -5.17 10.53 8.04
N PRO A 296 -4.52 11.68 7.81
CA PRO A 296 -4.81 12.90 8.57
C PRO A 296 -6.27 13.36 8.40
N LEU A 297 -6.71 14.25 9.29
CA LEU A 297 -8.06 14.83 9.34
C LEU A 297 -9.22 13.84 9.56
N PHE A 298 -8.95 12.54 9.66
CA PHE A 298 -9.98 11.53 9.91
C PHE A 298 -10.63 11.73 11.29
N ASP A 299 -9.87 12.15 12.30
CA ASP A 299 -10.40 12.51 13.61
C ASP A 299 -11.40 13.67 13.52
N ALA A 300 -11.05 14.72 12.77
CA ALA A 300 -11.92 15.86 12.56
C ALA A 300 -13.19 15.47 11.79
N PHE A 301 -13.06 14.61 10.77
CA PHE A 301 -14.20 14.03 10.06
C PHE A 301 -15.11 13.23 11.01
N MET A 302 -14.55 12.38 11.87
CA MET A 302 -15.34 11.60 12.84
C MET A 302 -16.16 12.50 13.76
N ARG A 303 -15.59 13.62 14.22
CA ARG A 303 -16.30 14.62 15.05
C ARG A 303 -17.44 15.30 14.29
N ARG A 304 -17.29 15.54 12.98
CA ARG A 304 -18.33 16.15 12.13
C ARG A 304 -19.46 15.18 11.79
N ILE A 305 -19.14 13.95 11.40
CA ILE A 305 -20.13 12.96 10.92
C ILE A 305 -20.87 12.25 12.07
N MET A 306 -20.25 12.14 13.25
CA MET A 306 -20.87 11.63 14.48
C MET A 306 -20.83 12.72 15.57
N PRO A 307 -21.66 13.77 15.44
CA PRO A 307 -21.68 14.88 16.39
C PRO A 307 -22.26 14.45 17.73
N GLY A 308 -21.95 15.20 18.79
CA GLY A 308 -22.48 14.96 20.13
C GLY A 308 -21.82 13.77 20.86
N ALA A 309 -22.55 13.23 21.84
CA ALA A 309 -22.08 12.20 22.77
C ALA A 309 -22.81 10.85 22.62
N ASP A 310 -23.76 10.73 21.70
CA ASP A 310 -24.61 9.53 21.54
C ASP A 310 -23.78 8.28 21.19
N TRP A 311 -22.62 8.47 20.58
CA TRP A 311 -21.66 7.39 20.29
C TRP A 311 -21.11 6.69 21.54
N ARG A 312 -21.25 7.28 22.74
CA ARG A 312 -20.86 6.68 24.02
C ARG A 312 -21.89 5.65 24.53
N SER A 313 -23.07 5.59 23.92
CA SER A 313 -24.14 4.63 24.25
C SER A 313 -24.13 3.35 23.40
#